data_AF-A0A955C518-F1
#
_entry.id   AF-A0A955C518-F1
#
_cell.length_a   1.000
_cell.length_b   1.000
_cell.length_c   1.000
_cell.angle_alpha   90.00
_cell.angle_beta   90.00
_cell.angle_gamma   90.00
#
_symmetry.space_group_name_H-M   'P 1'
#
loop_
_entity.id
_entity.type
_entity.pdbx_description
1 polymer ?
#
loop_
_entity_poly.entity_id
_entity_poly.type
_entity_poly.pdbx_seq_one_letter_code
_entity_poly.pdbx_strand_id
1 'polypeptide(L)'
;MADSSDHLVPLADTDIGGPSRDDGLVCLKCNYNLTGIDSERCPECGCVLDRDEIRRVLSLRYDRPLPHWERYHGLRKPLGFLITTLRLIFLPWRFAQDLPTVPRIKPAAWFVAVCMAVSVGLGGLTSAPDLGAFVSWYTGVACHILMQVAILGFLLPPEPLRHGYRFWLVVSLYTTYPIMTEVLAEPPYIVSGYSSIWPFNGGGNQHNVFSTLHYYVWWIG
;
A
#
# COMPACT_ATOMS: atom_id res chain seq x y z
N MET A 1 70.21 -34.13 21.31
CA MET A 1 68.92 -33.69 21.89
C MET A 1 68.61 -32.33 21.29
N ALA A 2 67.92 -32.33 20.16
CA ALA A 2 67.50 -31.12 19.46
C ALA A 2 65.97 -31.05 19.60
N ASP A 3 65.50 -29.98 20.22
CA ASP A 3 64.11 -29.72 20.54
C ASP A 3 63.52 -28.88 19.39
N SER A 4 62.71 -29.54 18.56
CA SER A 4 62.08 -28.98 17.36
C SER A 4 60.63 -28.69 17.69
N SER A 5 60.39 -27.58 18.38
CA SER A 5 59.06 -27.06 18.66
C SER A 5 58.54 -26.32 17.43
N ASP A 6 57.80 -27.04 16.59
CA ASP A 6 57.00 -26.50 15.49
C ASP A 6 55.95 -25.51 16.04
N HIS A 7 56.20 -24.22 15.81
CA HIS A 7 55.22 -23.15 15.99
C HIS A 7 54.13 -23.29 14.91
N LEU A 8 53.07 -24.05 15.23
CA LEU A 8 51.81 -24.00 14.50
C LEU A 8 51.20 -22.60 14.68
N VAL A 9 51.37 -21.75 13.66
CA VAL A 9 50.64 -20.50 13.51
C VAL A 9 49.16 -20.88 13.32
N PRO A 10 48.24 -20.45 14.22
CA PRO A 10 46.82 -20.63 14.01
C PRO A 10 46.45 -19.91 12.71
N LEU A 11 46.05 -20.67 11.70
CA LEU A 11 45.42 -20.12 10.50
C LEU A 11 44.19 -19.36 11.00
N ALA A 12 44.31 -18.02 11.01
CA ALA A 12 43.19 -17.15 11.22
C ALA A 12 42.12 -17.56 10.21
N ASP A 13 40.97 -18.00 10.73
CA ASP A 13 39.75 -18.14 9.96
C ASP A 13 39.51 -16.81 9.26
N THR A 14 39.96 -16.70 8.01
CA THR A 14 39.41 -15.77 7.05
C THR A 14 37.95 -16.15 6.94
N ASP A 15 37.13 -15.48 7.75
CA ASP A 15 35.69 -15.43 7.62
C ASP A 15 35.42 -14.94 6.20
N ILE A 16 35.27 -15.90 5.28
CA ILE A 16 34.90 -15.65 3.89
C ILE A 16 33.49 -15.10 3.99
N GLY A 17 33.42 -13.78 4.07
CA GLY A 17 32.21 -13.01 4.29
C GLY A 17 31.08 -13.62 3.48
N GLY A 18 30.17 -14.29 4.19
CA GLY A 18 28.90 -14.70 3.63
C GLY A 18 28.26 -13.47 2.98
N PRO A 19 27.47 -13.64 1.91
CA PRO A 19 26.91 -12.53 1.16
C PRO A 19 26.33 -11.52 2.14
N SER A 20 26.96 -10.34 2.24
CA SER A 20 26.57 -9.30 3.18
C SER A 20 25.09 -9.05 2.94
N ARG A 21 24.26 -9.39 3.92
CA ARG A 21 22.82 -9.18 3.79
C ARG A 21 22.63 -7.70 3.49
N ASP A 22 21.83 -7.44 2.46
CA ASP A 22 21.43 -6.08 2.15
C ASP A 22 20.60 -5.58 3.34
N ASP A 23 21.25 -4.84 4.24
CA ASP A 23 20.63 -4.26 5.44
C ASP A 23 19.55 -3.21 5.05
N GLY A 24 19.42 -2.91 3.75
CA GLY A 24 18.44 -1.97 3.22
C GLY A 24 18.69 -0.54 3.69
N LEU A 25 19.92 -0.24 4.11
CA LEU A 25 20.33 1.09 4.51
C LEU A 25 20.34 1.98 3.28
N VAL A 26 19.52 3.04 3.28
CA VAL A 26 19.47 4.01 2.19
C VAL A 26 19.66 5.43 2.72
N CYS A 27 20.34 6.27 1.96
CA CYS A 27 20.51 7.68 2.30
C CYS A 27 19.14 8.39 2.31
N LEU A 28 18.79 9.03 3.42
CA LEU A 28 17.48 9.71 3.57
C LEU A 28 17.30 10.91 2.63
N LYS A 29 18.38 11.46 2.06
CA LYS A 29 18.35 12.62 1.17
C LYS A 29 18.22 12.25 -0.31
N CYS A 30 19.06 11.32 -0.79
CA CYS A 30 19.11 10.95 -2.22
C CYS A 30 18.68 9.50 -2.51
N ASN A 31 18.34 8.72 -1.48
CA ASN A 31 17.91 7.32 -1.57
C ASN A 31 18.97 6.37 -2.18
N TYR A 32 20.25 6.75 -2.14
CA TYR A 32 21.37 5.89 -2.53
C TYR A 32 21.54 4.73 -1.54
N ASN A 33 21.87 3.53 -2.04
CA ASN A 33 22.10 2.34 -1.23
C ASN A 33 23.43 2.48 -0.45
N LEU A 34 23.36 2.41 0.87
CA LEU A 34 24.49 2.55 1.80
C LEU A 34 25.01 1.20 2.30
N THR A 35 24.44 0.08 1.85
CA THR A 35 24.90 -1.26 2.21
C THR A 35 26.36 -1.44 1.81
N GLY A 36 27.19 -1.83 2.77
CA GLY A 36 28.63 -2.08 2.57
C GLY A 36 29.51 -0.84 2.46
N ILE A 37 28.95 0.36 2.61
CA ILE A 37 29.74 1.59 2.67
C ILE A 37 30.04 1.88 4.14
N ASP A 38 31.27 2.22 4.49
CA ASP A 38 31.68 2.64 5.85
C ASP A 38 31.95 4.15 5.98
N SER A 39 31.80 4.90 4.89
CA SER A 39 31.90 6.36 4.88
C SER A 39 30.86 7.03 5.80
N GLU A 40 31.26 8.10 6.48
CA GLU A 40 30.38 9.03 7.21
C GLU A 40 29.61 9.98 6.28
N ARG A 41 29.90 9.96 4.98
CA ARG A 41 29.22 10.78 3.97
C ARG A 41 28.71 9.91 2.84
N CYS A 42 27.50 10.20 2.36
CA CYS A 42 26.99 9.51 1.19
C CYS A 42 27.75 9.97 -0.08
N PRO A 43 28.21 9.03 -0.92
CA PRO A 43 29.03 9.33 -2.09
C PRO A 43 28.29 10.13 -3.16
N GLU A 44 26.96 10.01 -3.24
CA GLU A 44 26.14 10.74 -4.22
C GLU A 44 25.81 12.18 -3.79
N CYS A 45 25.40 12.40 -2.54
CA CYS A 45 24.93 13.72 -2.07
C CYS A 45 25.97 14.53 -1.27
N GLY A 46 27.06 13.90 -0.82
CA GLY A 46 28.03 14.46 0.12
C GLY A 46 27.50 14.72 1.54
N CYS A 47 26.24 14.35 1.81
CA CYS A 47 25.55 14.58 3.06
C CYS A 47 26.08 13.65 4.17
N VAL A 48 26.22 14.20 5.39
CA VAL A 48 26.69 13.47 6.57
C VAL A 48 25.65 12.44 6.98
N LEU A 49 26.10 11.21 7.20
CA LEU A 49 25.29 10.05 7.54
C LEU A 49 25.37 9.80 9.04
N ASP A 50 24.30 10.11 9.75
CA ASP A 50 24.07 9.55 11.08
C ASP A 50 23.45 8.15 10.90
N ARG A 51 24.26 7.10 11.02
CA ARG A 51 23.82 5.71 10.81
C ARG A 51 22.78 5.27 11.82
N ASP A 52 22.86 5.77 13.05
CA ASP A 52 21.91 5.38 14.09
C ASP A 52 20.57 6.06 13.85
N GLU A 53 20.57 7.30 13.37
CA GLU A 53 19.35 7.96 12.91
C GLU A 53 18.77 7.27 11.66
N ILE A 54 19.60 6.88 10.69
CA ILE A 54 19.15 6.14 9.51
C ILE A 54 18.51 4.81 9.91
N ARG A 55 19.15 4.03 10.79
CA ARG A 55 18.59 2.78 11.33
C ARG A 55 17.30 3.03 12.12
N ARG A 56 17.23 4.11 12.91
CA ARG A 56 16.03 4.49 13.66
C ARG A 56 14.88 4.84 12.71
N VAL A 57 15.13 5.64 11.69
CA VAL A 57 14.12 6.00 10.68
C VAL A 57 13.69 4.77 9.88
N LEU A 58 14.62 3.89 9.51
CA LEU A 58 14.29 2.67 8.77
C LEU A 58 13.55 1.65 9.61
N SER A 59 13.93 1.43 10.87
CA SER A 59 13.15 0.58 11.80
C SER A 59 11.74 1.13 11.98
N LEU A 60 11.56 2.44 12.16
CA LEU A 60 10.24 3.06 12.18
C LEU A 60 9.45 2.89 10.86
N ARG A 61 10.12 2.75 9.71
CA ARG A 61 9.47 2.48 8.41
C ARG A 61 9.08 1.01 8.25
N TYR A 62 9.90 0.08 8.72
CA TYR A 62 9.71 -1.36 8.55
C TYR A 62 8.87 -2.00 9.66
N ASP A 63 8.87 -1.42 10.87
CA ASP A 63 8.13 -1.92 12.04
C ASP A 63 6.66 -1.49 12.04
N ARG A 64 6.20 -0.77 10.99
CA ARG A 64 4.79 -0.45 10.88
C ARG A 64 3.96 -1.74 10.77
N PRO A 65 2.90 -1.87 11.59
CA PRO A 65 2.08 -3.07 11.61
C PRO A 65 1.46 -3.33 10.23
N LEU A 66 1.71 -4.51 9.66
CA LEU A 66 1.00 -4.94 8.46
C LEU A 66 -0.52 -4.94 8.71
N PRO A 67 -1.36 -4.61 7.69
CA PRO A 67 -2.81 -4.74 7.78
C PRO A 67 -3.24 -6.11 8.30
N HIS A 68 -4.36 -6.19 9.03
CA HIS A 68 -4.85 -7.45 9.58
C HIS A 68 -5.08 -8.50 8.50
N TRP A 69 -5.58 -8.07 7.33
CA TRP A 69 -5.64 -8.88 6.12
C TRP A 69 -4.30 -9.53 5.76
N GLU A 70 -3.18 -8.82 5.85
CA GLU A 70 -1.86 -9.35 5.51
C GLU A 70 -1.25 -10.19 6.64
N ARG A 71 -1.53 -9.83 7.90
CA ARG A 71 -0.98 -10.49 9.08
C ARG A 71 -1.61 -11.85 9.37
N TYR A 72 -2.91 -12.00 9.10
CA TYR A 72 -3.63 -13.21 9.44
C TYR A 72 -3.54 -14.24 8.31
N HIS A 73 -3.34 -15.50 8.68
CA HIS A 73 -3.22 -16.65 7.78
C HIS A 73 -4.19 -17.78 8.18
N GLY A 74 -4.42 -18.71 7.24
CA GLY A 74 -5.26 -19.89 7.47
C GLY A 74 -6.69 -19.53 7.87
N LEU A 75 -7.22 -20.21 8.90
CA LEU A 75 -8.59 -20.03 9.39
C LEU A 75 -8.89 -18.64 9.96
N ARG A 76 -7.87 -17.86 10.33
CA ARG A 76 -8.05 -16.48 10.81
C ARG A 76 -8.15 -15.47 9.66
N LYS A 77 -7.93 -15.88 8.41
CA LYS A 77 -7.95 -14.97 7.25
C LYS A 77 -9.27 -14.20 7.08
N PRO A 78 -10.47 -14.83 7.24
CA PRO A 78 -11.74 -14.10 7.14
C PRO A 78 -11.90 -13.03 8.23
N LEU A 79 -11.39 -13.29 9.45
CA LEU A 79 -11.38 -12.29 10.51
C LEU A 79 -10.47 -11.12 10.15
N GLY A 80 -9.29 -11.39 9.57
CA GLY A 80 -8.38 -10.36 9.10
C GLY A 80 -8.99 -9.50 8.00
N PHE A 81 -9.74 -10.11 7.08
CA PHE A 81 -10.55 -9.39 6.09
C PHE A 81 -11.55 -8.46 6.76
N LEU A 82 -12.39 -8.99 7.65
CA LEU A 82 -13.43 -8.21 8.34
C LEU A 82 -12.85 -7.02 9.11
N ILE A 83 -11.78 -7.22 9.90
CA ILE A 83 -11.14 -6.15 10.66
C ILE A 83 -10.56 -5.09 9.73
N THR A 84 -9.88 -5.48 8.65
CA THR A 84 -9.37 -4.55 7.65
C THR A 84 -10.51 -3.77 6.99
N THR A 85 -11.58 -4.44 6.58
CA THR A 85 -12.76 -3.81 5.97
C THR A 85 -13.43 -2.80 6.92
N LEU A 86 -13.69 -3.18 8.17
CA LEU A 86 -14.26 -2.26 9.16
C LEU A 86 -13.35 -1.05 9.39
N ARG A 87 -12.04 -1.26 9.46
CA ARG A 87 -11.08 -0.16 9.61
C ARG A 87 -11.08 0.78 8.41
N LEU A 88 -11.20 0.25 7.20
CA LEU A 88 -11.30 1.06 5.98
C LEU A 88 -12.59 1.89 5.94
N ILE A 89 -13.71 1.32 6.39
CA ILE A 89 -15.00 2.01 6.45
C ILE A 89 -14.98 3.15 7.47
N PHE A 90 -14.46 2.89 8.67
CA PHE A 90 -14.58 3.85 9.77
C PHE A 90 -13.38 4.78 9.91
N LEU A 91 -12.18 4.38 9.45
CA LEU A 91 -10.91 5.05 9.78
C LEU A 91 -9.87 4.93 8.63
N PRO A 92 -10.16 5.44 7.41
CA PRO A 92 -9.28 5.32 6.25
C PRO A 92 -7.95 6.05 6.42
N TRP A 93 -7.96 7.24 7.03
CA TRP A 93 -6.75 8.04 7.28
C TRP A 93 -5.79 7.28 8.21
N ARG A 94 -6.33 6.68 9.28
CA ARG A 94 -5.57 5.88 10.23
C ARG A 94 -5.12 4.55 9.63
N PHE A 95 -5.82 4.04 8.63
CA PHE A 95 -5.35 2.90 7.85
C PHE A 95 -4.15 3.28 6.99
N ALA A 96 -4.21 4.42 6.29
CA ALA A 96 -3.10 4.91 5.48
C ALA A 96 -1.86 5.23 6.31
N GLN A 97 -2.02 5.78 7.51
CA GLN A 97 -0.90 6.04 8.44
C GLN A 97 -0.25 4.76 8.94
N ASP A 98 -1.03 3.70 9.16
CA ASP A 98 -0.50 2.40 9.61
C ASP A 98 0.20 1.61 8.49
N LEU A 99 -0.06 1.94 7.22
CA LEU A 99 0.60 1.25 6.12
C LEU A 99 2.12 1.49 6.14
N PRO A 100 2.93 0.46 5.81
CA PRO A 100 4.36 0.64 5.63
C PRO A 100 4.62 1.60 4.47
N THR A 101 5.71 2.36 4.54
CA THR A 101 6.10 3.33 3.50
C THR A 101 6.29 2.67 2.13
N VAL A 102 6.68 1.40 2.11
CA VAL A 102 6.83 0.58 0.91
C VAL A 102 5.83 -0.59 0.97
N PRO A 103 4.55 -0.33 0.65
CA PRO A 103 3.53 -1.34 0.79
C PRO A 103 3.58 -2.36 -0.35
N ARG A 104 3.10 -3.57 -0.07
CA ARG A 104 3.09 -4.67 -1.04
C ARG A 104 1.83 -4.56 -1.91
N ILE A 105 2.01 -4.53 -3.24
CA ILE A 105 0.88 -4.43 -4.18
C ILE A 105 0.08 -5.74 -4.24
N LYS A 106 0.75 -6.90 -4.20
CA LYS A 106 0.10 -8.21 -4.37
C LYS A 106 -1.02 -8.46 -3.32
N PRO A 107 -0.82 -8.25 -2.01
CA PRO A 107 -1.88 -8.46 -1.03
C PRO A 107 -3.05 -7.49 -1.16
N ALA A 108 -2.78 -6.24 -1.53
CA ALA A 108 -3.81 -5.23 -1.79
C ALA A 108 -4.65 -5.56 -3.03
N ALA A 109 -4.00 -6.00 -4.12
CA ALA A 109 -4.67 -6.50 -5.31
C ALA A 109 -5.53 -7.73 -5.00
N TRP A 110 -5.06 -8.61 -4.11
CA TRP A 110 -5.84 -9.76 -3.68
C TRP A 110 -7.02 -9.39 -2.80
N PHE A 111 -6.85 -8.38 -1.93
CA PHE A 111 -7.93 -7.83 -1.13
C PHE A 111 -9.05 -7.28 -2.01
N VAL A 112 -8.72 -6.44 -3.00
CA VAL A 112 -9.74 -5.90 -3.92
C VAL A 112 -10.40 -7.01 -4.72
N ALA A 113 -9.66 -8.00 -5.21
CA ALA A 113 -10.22 -9.16 -5.93
C ALA A 113 -11.25 -9.93 -5.11
N VAL A 114 -10.96 -10.17 -3.82
CA VAL A 114 -11.90 -10.80 -2.87
C VAL A 114 -13.12 -9.92 -2.66
N CYS A 115 -12.95 -8.61 -2.52
CA CYS A 115 -14.06 -7.67 -2.44
C CYS A 115 -14.95 -7.76 -3.69
N MET A 116 -14.35 -7.83 -4.88
CA MET A 116 -15.10 -7.96 -6.13
C MET A 116 -15.90 -9.27 -6.14
N ALA A 117 -15.26 -10.38 -5.79
CA ALA A 117 -15.89 -11.69 -5.75
C ALA A 117 -17.07 -11.75 -4.77
N VAL A 118 -16.92 -11.17 -3.57
CA VAL A 118 -18.02 -11.06 -2.59
C VAL A 118 -19.17 -10.25 -3.15
N SER A 119 -18.89 -9.14 -3.82
CA SER A 119 -19.91 -8.23 -4.37
C SER A 119 -20.68 -8.87 -5.52
N VAL A 120 -19.99 -9.60 -6.40
CA VAL A 120 -20.61 -10.41 -7.46
C VAL A 120 -21.45 -11.53 -6.88
N GLY A 121 -20.96 -12.22 -5.85
CA GLY A 121 -21.70 -13.25 -5.14
C GLY A 121 -22.99 -12.72 -4.52
N LEU A 122 -22.93 -11.54 -3.89
CA LEU A 122 -24.10 -10.89 -3.29
C LEU A 122 -25.09 -10.37 -4.36
N GLY A 123 -24.60 -9.72 -5.42
CA GLY A 123 -25.45 -9.19 -6.50
C GLY A 123 -26.10 -10.28 -7.35
N GLY A 124 -25.40 -11.40 -7.56
CA GLY A 124 -25.94 -12.57 -8.27
C GLY A 124 -27.10 -13.25 -7.54
N LEU A 125 -27.25 -13.04 -6.23
CA LEU A 125 -28.43 -13.48 -5.49
C LEU A 125 -29.67 -12.64 -5.80
N THR A 126 -29.51 -11.42 -6.31
CA THR A 126 -30.62 -10.47 -6.49
C THR A 126 -31.18 -10.43 -7.91
N SER A 127 -30.39 -10.70 -8.96
CA SER A 127 -30.83 -10.62 -10.36
C SER A 127 -29.96 -11.47 -11.30
N ALA A 128 -30.50 -11.84 -12.48
CA ALA A 128 -29.69 -12.42 -13.56
C ALA A 128 -28.62 -11.41 -14.01
N PRO A 129 -27.34 -11.83 -14.16
CA PRO A 129 -26.26 -10.91 -14.43
C PRO A 129 -26.35 -10.35 -15.85
N ASP A 130 -26.63 -9.05 -15.97
CA ASP A 130 -26.36 -8.29 -17.18
C ASP A 130 -24.84 -8.08 -17.31
N LEU A 131 -24.23 -8.70 -18.31
CA LEU A 131 -22.80 -8.59 -18.59
C LEU A 131 -22.39 -7.12 -18.82
N GLY A 132 -23.27 -6.30 -19.39
CA GLY A 132 -23.00 -4.88 -19.63
C GLY A 132 -22.86 -4.10 -18.32
N ALA A 133 -23.79 -4.28 -17.39
CA ALA A 133 -23.74 -3.70 -16.05
C ALA A 133 -22.49 -4.13 -15.27
N PHE A 134 -22.11 -5.41 -15.39
CA PHE A 134 -20.89 -5.93 -14.78
C PHE A 134 -19.65 -5.23 -15.33
N VAL A 135 -19.44 -5.22 -16.65
CA VAL A 135 -18.29 -4.59 -17.28
C VAL A 135 -18.20 -3.11 -16.90
N SER A 136 -19.32 -2.40 -16.96
CA SER A 136 -19.41 -1.01 -16.55
C SER A 136 -18.95 -0.83 -15.09
N TRP A 137 -19.45 -1.63 -14.15
CA TRP A 137 -19.02 -1.53 -12.76
C TRP A 137 -17.51 -1.73 -12.56
N TYR A 138 -16.91 -2.76 -13.17
CA TYR A 138 -15.47 -3.01 -13.07
C TYR A 138 -14.64 -1.87 -13.65
N THR A 139 -15.05 -1.33 -14.79
CA THR A 139 -14.38 -0.17 -15.41
C THR A 139 -14.39 1.02 -14.45
N GLY A 140 -15.46 1.21 -13.68
CA GLY A 140 -15.60 2.37 -12.79
C GLY A 140 -14.79 2.24 -11.54
N VAL A 141 -14.73 1.05 -10.96
CA VAL A 141 -13.80 0.70 -9.89
C VAL A 141 -12.37 0.99 -10.35
N ALA A 142 -11.98 0.55 -11.55
CA ALA A 142 -10.65 0.81 -12.10
C ALA A 142 -10.38 2.33 -12.30
N CYS A 143 -11.31 3.06 -12.91
CA CYS A 143 -11.22 4.51 -13.10
C CYS A 143 -11.10 5.24 -11.76
N HIS A 144 -11.89 4.84 -10.75
CA HIS A 144 -11.84 5.41 -9.42
C HIS A 144 -10.47 5.19 -8.77
N ILE A 145 -9.93 3.98 -8.82
CA ILE A 145 -8.58 3.68 -8.30
C ILE A 145 -7.56 4.61 -8.96
N LEU A 146 -7.56 4.71 -10.30
CA LEU A 146 -6.61 5.55 -11.03
C LEU A 146 -6.75 7.03 -10.67
N MET A 147 -7.99 7.51 -10.58
CA MET A 147 -8.28 8.89 -10.21
C MET A 147 -7.84 9.19 -8.77
N GLN A 148 -8.15 8.32 -7.81
CA GLN A 148 -7.74 8.48 -6.42
C GLN A 148 -6.21 8.46 -6.29
N VAL A 149 -5.52 7.58 -7.02
CA VAL A 149 -4.05 7.55 -7.07
C VAL A 149 -3.48 8.85 -7.63
N ALA A 150 -4.06 9.36 -8.72
CA ALA A 150 -3.62 10.62 -9.31
C ALA A 150 -3.83 11.78 -8.34
N ILE A 151 -5.05 11.95 -7.82
CA ILE A 151 -5.41 13.04 -6.91
C ILE A 151 -4.53 13.02 -5.66
N LEU A 152 -4.42 11.89 -4.96
CA LEU A 152 -3.62 11.80 -3.74
C LEU A 152 -2.12 11.94 -4.04
N GLY A 153 -1.64 11.40 -5.16
CA GLY A 153 -0.26 11.54 -5.60
C GLY A 153 0.14 12.95 -5.99
N PHE A 154 -0.80 13.77 -6.49
CA PHE A 154 -0.57 15.17 -6.85
C PHE A 154 -0.80 16.14 -5.67
N LEU A 155 -1.85 15.94 -4.87
CA LEU A 155 -2.28 16.91 -3.86
C LEU A 155 -1.53 16.78 -2.53
N LEU A 156 -1.10 15.58 -2.15
CA LEU A 156 -0.39 15.40 -0.89
C LEU A 156 1.10 15.69 -1.14
N PRO A 157 1.63 16.80 -0.58
CA PRO A 157 2.96 17.28 -0.92
C PRO A 157 4.01 16.21 -0.60
N PRO A 158 5.10 16.15 -1.38
CA PRO A 158 6.22 15.29 -1.08
C PRO A 158 6.90 15.80 0.20
N GLU A 159 6.46 15.33 1.36
CA GLU A 159 7.31 15.27 2.54
C GLU A 159 8.62 14.53 2.20
N PRO A 160 9.70 14.70 2.98
CA PRO A 160 11.00 14.04 2.72
C PRO A 160 10.86 12.50 2.59
N LEU A 161 9.77 11.95 3.10
CA LEU A 161 9.24 10.63 2.79
C LEU A 161 8.36 10.70 1.53
N ARG A 162 8.96 10.76 0.33
CA ARG A 162 8.24 10.62 -0.94
C ARG A 162 7.46 9.29 -0.93
N HIS A 163 6.19 9.34 -0.56
CA HIS A 163 5.27 8.24 -0.81
C HIS A 163 5.05 8.20 -2.33
N GLY A 164 5.77 7.32 -3.01
CA GLY A 164 5.64 7.19 -4.46
C GLY A 164 4.23 6.77 -4.87
N TYR A 165 3.88 6.91 -6.15
CA TYR A 165 2.60 6.45 -6.71
C TYR A 165 2.20 5.04 -6.29
N ARG A 166 3.18 4.17 -6.01
CA ARG A 166 2.97 2.80 -5.51
C ARG A 166 2.28 2.77 -4.14
N PHE A 167 2.61 3.69 -3.24
CA PHE A 167 1.96 3.78 -1.93
C PHE A 167 0.49 4.13 -2.08
N TRP A 168 0.20 5.21 -2.81
CA TRP A 168 -1.17 5.65 -3.07
C TRP A 168 -1.97 4.61 -3.86
N LEU A 169 -1.34 3.86 -4.77
CA LEU A 169 -1.98 2.73 -5.44
C LEU A 169 -2.43 1.66 -4.44
N VAL A 170 -1.59 1.29 -3.48
CA VAL A 170 -1.98 0.30 -2.46
C VAL A 170 -3.09 0.84 -1.58
N VAL A 171 -3.01 2.10 -1.15
CA VAL A 171 -4.08 2.76 -0.40
C VAL A 171 -5.40 2.68 -1.17
N SER A 172 -5.41 3.13 -2.43
CA SER A 172 -6.62 3.09 -3.28
C SER A 172 -7.15 1.67 -3.49
N LEU A 173 -6.29 0.68 -3.71
CA LEU A 173 -6.69 -0.73 -3.85
C LEU A 173 -7.42 -1.25 -2.60
N TYR A 174 -6.96 -0.89 -1.41
CA TYR A 174 -7.66 -1.24 -0.17
C TYR A 174 -8.97 -0.46 -0.03
N THR A 175 -8.99 0.81 -0.40
CA THR A 175 -10.09 1.72 -0.04
C THR A 175 -11.18 1.80 -1.08
N THR A 176 -11.07 1.10 -2.20
CA THR A 176 -12.13 1.07 -3.23
C THR A 176 -13.29 0.14 -2.86
N TYR A 177 -13.22 -0.54 -1.71
CA TYR A 177 -14.30 -1.40 -1.19
C TYR A 177 -15.66 -0.69 -0.98
N PRO A 178 -15.77 0.54 -0.47
CA PRO A 178 -17.06 1.20 -0.25
C PRO A 178 -17.89 1.40 -1.54
N ILE A 179 -17.22 1.53 -2.69
CA ILE A 179 -17.90 1.58 -4.01
C ILE A 179 -18.56 0.25 -4.35
N MET A 180 -18.12 -0.84 -3.72
CA MET A 180 -18.69 -2.16 -3.93
C MET A 180 -19.99 -2.39 -3.15
N THR A 181 -20.22 -1.65 -2.06
CA THR A 181 -21.48 -1.77 -1.31
C THR A 181 -22.67 -1.10 -2.01
N GLU A 182 -22.42 -0.25 -3.00
CA GLU A 182 -23.48 0.33 -3.85
C GLU A 182 -24.13 -0.70 -4.80
N VAL A 183 -23.59 -1.92 -4.91
CA VAL A 183 -24.24 -3.04 -5.64
C VAL A 183 -25.64 -3.36 -5.09
N LEU A 184 -25.91 -3.02 -3.82
CA LEU A 184 -27.23 -3.22 -3.22
C LEU A 184 -28.25 -2.12 -3.60
N ALA A 185 -27.82 -1.02 -4.24
CA ALA A 185 -28.65 0.15 -4.46
C ALA A 185 -29.13 0.32 -5.92
N GLU A 186 -28.32 0.02 -6.95
CA GLU A 186 -28.69 -0.08 -8.38
C GLU A 186 -27.40 -0.25 -9.24
N PRO A 187 -27.42 -0.96 -10.39
CA PRO A 187 -26.22 -1.23 -11.18
C PRO A 187 -25.62 0.06 -11.79
N PRO A 188 -24.28 0.21 -11.82
CA PRO A 188 -23.65 1.40 -12.35
C PRO A 188 -23.38 1.42 -13.85
N TYR A 189 -23.65 2.56 -14.50
CA TYR A 189 -23.55 2.77 -15.95
C TYR A 189 -22.57 3.91 -16.33
N ILE A 190 -21.34 3.61 -16.74
CA ILE A 190 -20.29 4.63 -16.99
C ILE A 190 -20.52 5.49 -18.24
N VAL A 191 -21.34 5.04 -19.20
CA VAL A 191 -21.39 5.65 -20.55
C VAL A 191 -22.80 6.09 -20.99
N SER A 192 -23.71 6.28 -20.04
CA SER A 192 -24.89 7.12 -20.28
C SER A 192 -24.89 8.26 -19.27
N GLY A 193 -25.63 9.35 -19.48
CA GLY A 193 -25.70 10.50 -18.57
C GLY A 193 -26.22 10.20 -17.14
N TYR A 194 -26.21 8.94 -16.72
CA TYR A 194 -26.75 8.36 -15.49
C TYR A 194 -25.74 7.39 -14.84
N SER A 195 -24.45 7.73 -14.80
CA SER A 195 -23.45 6.92 -14.10
C SER A 195 -23.63 6.96 -12.59
N SER A 196 -24.19 5.94 -11.96
CA SER A 196 -24.21 5.88 -10.48
C SER A 196 -22.82 5.79 -9.84
N ILE A 197 -21.75 5.60 -10.62
CA ILE A 197 -20.38 5.57 -10.11
C ILE A 197 -19.93 6.97 -9.73
N TRP A 198 -19.84 7.19 -8.43
CA TRP A 198 -19.19 8.36 -7.84
C TRP A 198 -17.73 8.49 -8.34
N PRO A 199 -17.26 9.71 -8.73
CA PRO A 199 -17.91 11.01 -8.61
C PRO A 199 -18.71 11.46 -9.87
N PHE A 200 -19.03 10.57 -10.80
CA PHE A 200 -19.54 10.93 -12.14
C PHE A 200 -21.06 10.85 -12.32
N ASN A 201 -21.84 10.86 -11.23
CA ASN A 201 -23.31 10.73 -11.33
C ASN A 201 -24.01 12.05 -11.70
N GLY A 202 -24.59 12.07 -12.91
CA GLY A 202 -25.41 13.16 -13.46
C GLY A 202 -26.93 12.91 -13.40
N GLY A 203 -27.38 11.80 -12.82
CA GLY A 203 -28.78 11.37 -12.86
C GLY A 203 -29.57 11.64 -11.59
N GLY A 204 -30.20 12.81 -11.48
CA GLY A 204 -31.48 12.96 -10.75
C GLY A 204 -31.49 13.03 -9.21
N ASN A 205 -30.49 12.53 -8.47
CA ASN A 205 -30.46 12.71 -7.00
C ASN A 205 -29.04 13.00 -6.47
N GLN A 206 -28.75 14.29 -6.36
CA GLN A 206 -27.79 15.00 -5.50
C GLN A 206 -26.62 14.20 -4.88
N HIS A 207 -25.63 13.85 -5.69
CA HIS A 207 -24.24 13.85 -5.22
C HIS A 207 -23.53 15.02 -5.87
N ASN A 208 -23.43 16.11 -5.09
CA ASN A 208 -22.81 17.36 -5.52
C ASN A 208 -21.29 17.27 -5.38
N VAL A 209 -20.55 18.19 -6.02
CA VAL A 209 -19.10 18.36 -5.81
C VAL A 209 -18.74 18.39 -4.31
N PHE A 210 -19.66 18.83 -3.44
CA PHE A 210 -19.45 18.81 -2.00
C PHE A 210 -19.38 17.41 -1.40
N SER A 211 -20.11 16.40 -1.87
CA SER A 211 -19.92 15.01 -1.39
C SER A 211 -18.57 14.47 -1.84
N THR A 212 -18.14 14.84 -3.06
CA THR A 212 -16.80 14.54 -3.57
C THR A 212 -15.72 15.15 -2.69
N LEU A 213 -15.81 16.45 -2.44
CA LEU A 213 -14.90 17.17 -1.56
C LEU A 213 -14.97 16.64 -0.13
N HIS A 214 -16.14 16.33 0.40
CA HIS A 214 -16.30 15.80 1.76
C HIS A 214 -15.62 14.45 1.91
N TYR A 215 -15.72 13.54 0.93
CA TYR A 215 -14.96 12.28 0.95
C TYR A 215 -13.45 12.52 0.96
N TYR A 216 -12.95 13.41 0.11
CA TYR A 216 -11.51 13.73 0.08
C TYR A 216 -11.05 14.49 1.33
N VAL A 217 -11.89 15.34 1.92
CA VAL A 217 -11.62 16.02 3.19
C VAL A 217 -11.63 15.04 4.36
N TRP A 218 -12.57 14.09 4.37
CA TRP A 218 -12.59 12.97 5.32
C TRP A 218 -11.34 12.08 5.22
N TRP A 219 -10.71 12.05 4.05
CA TRP A 219 -9.42 11.41 3.82
C TRP A 219 -8.22 12.20 4.35
N ILE A 220 -8.32 13.53 4.38
CA ILE A 220 -7.23 14.45 4.74
C ILE A 220 -7.22 14.76 6.25
N GLY A 221 -8.38 14.77 6.91
CA GLY A 221 -8.54 15.03 8.35
C GLY A 221 -8.31 13.82 9.23
#